data_AF-A0A5N7ZGY8-F1
#
_entry.id   AF-A0A5N7ZGY8-F1
#
_cell.length_a   1.000
_cell.length_b   1.000
_cell.length_c   1.000
_cell.angle_alpha   90.00
_cell.angle_beta   90.00
_cell.angle_gamma   90.00
#
_symmetry.space_group_name_H-M   'P 1'
#
loop_
_entity.id
_entity.type
_entity.pdbx_description
1 polymer ?
#
loop_
_entity_poly.entity_id
_entity_poly.type
_entity_poly.pdbx_seq_one_letter_code
_entity_poly.pdbx_strand_id
1 'polypeptide(L)' 'MTTFAAVTANAQEKKKEYRSAESGRYVTKKQAEKNPSTTYSTTRKSGNSKRSK' A
#
# COMPACT_ATOMS: atom_id res chain seq x y z
N MET A 1 31.20 -16.93 -20.15
CA MET A 1 29.95 -17.48 -19.59
C MET A 1 29.48 -16.50 -18.51
N THR A 2 28.74 -15.46 -18.90
CA THR A 2 28.32 -14.41 -17.96
C THR A 2 26.80 -14.35 -18.00
N THR A 3 26.14 -15.01 -17.06
CA THR A 3 24.69 -14.98 -16.92
C THR A 3 24.31 -13.75 -16.10
N PHE A 4 23.79 -12.71 -16.76
CA PHE A 4 23.11 -11.62 -16.08
C PHE A 4 21.69 -12.07 -15.74
N ALA A 5 21.49 -12.57 -14.53
CA ALA A 5 20.16 -12.81 -13.98
C ALA A 5 19.56 -11.46 -13.55
N ALA A 6 18.71 -10.88 -14.39
CA ALA A 6 17.87 -9.76 -13.99
C ALA A 6 16.81 -10.25 -12.99
N VAL A 7 17.05 -10.01 -11.69
CA VAL A 7 16.00 -10.07 -10.68
C VAL A 7 15.09 -8.86 -10.90
N THR A 8 14.10 -9.02 -11.77
CA THR A 8 12.97 -8.10 -11.83
C THR A 8 12.04 -8.44 -10.67
N ALA A 9 12.41 -8.01 -9.47
CA ALA A 9 11.54 -8.07 -8.32
C ALA A 9 10.42 -7.03 -8.50
N ASN A 10 9.30 -7.44 -9.12
CA ASN A 10 8.02 -6.81 -8.86
C ASN A 10 7.56 -7.15 -7.43
N ALA A 11 8.37 -6.78 -6.45
CA ALA A 11 7.95 -6.69 -5.07
C ALA A 11 7.04 -5.47 -5.02
N GLN A 12 5.73 -5.70 -5.18
CA GLN A 12 4.75 -4.69 -4.81
C GLN A 12 4.90 -4.52 -3.31
N GLU A 13 5.76 -3.58 -2.91
CA GLU A 13 5.96 -3.19 -1.54
C GLU A 13 4.57 -3.00 -0.94
N LYS A 14 4.30 -3.71 0.15
CA LYS A 14 3.02 -3.66 0.87
C LYS A 14 2.80 -2.21 1.33
N LYS A 15 2.27 -1.38 0.43
CA LYS A 15 2.12 0.05 0.65
C LYS A 15 1.02 0.24 1.67
N LYS A 16 1.41 0.75 2.84
CA LYS A 16 0.48 1.14 3.90
C LYS A 16 -0.25 2.41 3.45
N GLU A 17 -1.56 2.34 3.42
CA GLU A 17 -2.43 3.51 3.27
C GLU A 17 -2.92 3.93 4.64
N TYR A 18 -3.21 5.21 4.79
CA TYR A 18 -3.77 5.76 6.01
C TYR A 18 -5.18 6.27 5.73
N ARG A 19 -6.15 5.93 6.58
CA ARG A 19 -7.52 6.44 6.49
C ARG A 19 -7.97 7.05 7.81
N SER A 20 -8.68 8.17 7.70
CA SER A 20 -9.40 8.76 8.83
C SER A 20 -10.59 7.88 9.20
N ALA A 21 -10.69 7.53 10.49
CA ALA A 21 -11.83 6.81 11.05
C ALA A 21 -13.10 7.68 11.09
N GLU A 22 -12.94 8.99 11.18
CA GLU A 22 -14.06 9.94 11.24
C GLU A 22 -14.71 10.14 9.88
N SER A 23 -13.90 10.38 8.84
CA SER A 23 -14.40 10.77 7.51
C SER A 23 -14.31 9.67 6.46
N GLY A 24 -13.60 8.58 6.74
CA GLY A 24 -13.30 7.52 5.76
C GLY A 24 -12.32 7.93 4.65
N ARG A 25 -11.84 9.18 4.64
CA ARG A 25 -10.94 9.69 3.61
C ARG A 25 -9.52 9.16 3.79
N TYR A 26 -8.83 8.98 2.66
CA TYR A 26 -7.40 8.70 2.65
C TYR A 26 -6.60 9.94 3.04
N VAL A 27 -5.59 9.74 3.88
CA VAL A 27 -4.73 10.80 4.39
C VAL A 27 -3.25 10.47 4.17
N THR A 28 -2.40 11.49 4.29
CA THR A 28 -0.95 11.32 4.19
C THR A 28 -0.39 10.74 5.48
N LYS A 29 0.81 10.15 5.41
CA LYS A 29 1.54 9.64 6.57
C LYS A 29 1.72 10.70 7.67
N LYS A 30 2.12 11.92 7.27
CA LYS A 30 2.28 13.06 8.19
C LYS A 30 0.98 13.40 8.93
N GLN A 31 -0.17 13.32 8.24
CA GLN A 31 -1.47 13.56 8.87
C GLN A 31 -1.85 12.44 9.85
N ALA A 32 -1.50 11.20 9.51
CA ALA A 32 -1.68 10.04 10.39
C ALA A 32 -0.84 10.15 11.66
N GLU A 33 0.41 10.62 11.55
CA GLU A 33 1.29 10.89 12.69
C GLU A 33 0.79 12.05 13.55
N LYS A 34 0.19 13.08 12.93
CA LYS A 34 -0.41 14.21 13.65
C LYS A 34 -1.70 13.83 14.38
N ASN A 35 -2.49 12.91 13.82
CA ASN A 35 -3.79 12.48 14.39
C ASN A 35 -3.86 10.95 14.47
N PRO A 36 -3.05 10.33 15.35
CA PRO A 36 -2.98 8.87 15.44
C PRO A 36 -4.25 8.28 16.08
N SER A 37 -4.98 9.05 16.87
CA SER A 37 -6.22 8.61 17.52
C SER A 37 -7.37 8.38 16.53
N THR A 38 -7.38 9.11 15.41
CA THR A 38 -8.48 9.10 14.44
C THR A 38 -8.04 8.62 13.06
N THR A 39 -6.84 8.04 12.96
CA THR A 39 -6.30 7.52 11.70
C THR A 39 -5.78 6.10 11.89
N TYR A 40 -6.16 5.18 11.00
CA TYR A 40 -5.64 3.82 11.00
C TYR A 40 -4.94 3.50 9.68
N SER A 41 -3.99 2.56 9.74
CA SER A 41 -3.26 2.10 8.56
C SER A 41 -3.84 0.79 8.02
N THR A 42 -4.02 0.72 6.71
CA THR A 42 -4.44 -0.49 5.99
C THR A 42 -3.41 -0.87 4.95
N THR A 43 -3.21 -2.17 4.74
CA THR A 43 -2.32 -2.66 3.68
C THR A 43 -3.17 -3.00 2.47
N ARG A 44 -2.93 -2.35 1.33
CA ARG A 44 -3.53 -2.81 0.08
C ARG A 44 -2.85 -4.11 -0.34
N LYS A 45 -3.62 -5.18 -0.39
CA LYS A 45 -3.25 -6.35 -1.18
C LYS A 45 -3.47 -5.95 -2.64
N SER A 46 -2.38 -5.80 -3.40
CA SER A 46 -2.46 -5.67 -4.85
C SER A 46 -3.02 -6.97 -5.41
N GLY A 47 -4.34 -7.03 -5.53
CA GLY A 47 -5.02 -8.17 -6.10
C GLY A 47 -4.79 -8.18 -7.60
N ASN A 48 -4.03 -9.17 -8.09
CA ASN A 48 -4.13 -9.59 -9.49
C ASN A 48 -5.49 -10.27 -9.68
N SER A 49 -6.56 -9.47 -9.65
CA SER A 49 -7.92 -9.92 -9.94
C SER A 49 -8.02 -10.06 -11.45
N LYS A 50 -7.70 -11.25 -11.98
CA LYS A 50 -8.08 -11.62 -13.35
C LYS A 50 -9.61 -11.60 -13.41
N ARG A 51 -10.17 -10.47 -13.83
CA ARG A 51 -11.60 -10.34 -14.12
C ARG A 51 -11.86 -11.13 -15.40
N SER A 52 -12.16 -12.42 -15.28
CA SER A 52 -12.67 -13.21 -16.41
C SER A 52 -14.09 -12.72 -16.72
N LYS A 53 -14.33 -12.37 -17.97
CA LYS A 53 -15.62 -11.95 -18.50
C LYS A 53 -16.43 -13.16 -18.96
#